data_AF-A0A2W4ZQS3-F1
#
_entry.id   AF-A0A2W4ZQS3-F1
#
_cell.length_a   1.000
_cell.length_b   1.000
_cell.length_c   1.000
_cell.angle_alpha   90.00
_cell.angle_beta   90.00
_cell.angle_gamma   90.00
#
_symmetry.space_group_name_H-M   'P 1'
#
loop_
_entity.id
_entity.type
_entity.pdbx_description
1 polymer ?
#
loop_
_entity_poly.entity_id
_entity_poly.type
_entity_poly.pdbx_seq_one_letter_code
_entity_poly.pdbx_strand_id
1 'polypeptide(L)' 'MATYVVTGRSKTGKPVRQKVDAASQAEARTLIKEQGVHIQDIKESKGMSFSLADIQ' A
#
# COMPACT_ATOMS: atom_id res chain seq x y z
N MET A 1 10.96 10.38 -2.77
CA MET A 1 9.54 9.99 -2.73
C MET A 1 9.46 8.57 -2.24
N ALA A 2 8.56 8.27 -1.29
CA ALA A 2 8.38 6.93 -0.78
C ALA A 2 7.23 6.26 -1.54
N THR A 3 7.42 5.00 -1.91
CA THR A 3 6.36 4.21 -2.54
C THR A 3 5.60 3.48 -1.45
N TYR A 4 4.28 3.60 -1.40
CA TYR A 4 3.41 2.88 -0.48
C TYR A 4 2.60 1.83 -1.24
N VAL A 5 2.58 0.61 -0.74
CA VAL A 5 1.66 -0.44 -1.20
C VAL A 5 0.40 -0.35 -0.36
N VAL A 6 -0.71 -0.08 -1.02
CA VAL A 6 -2.03 -0.03 -0.41
C VAL A 6 -2.82 -1.25 -0.85
N THR A 7 -3.39 -1.94 0.12
CA THR A 7 -4.30 -3.07 -0.08
C THR A 7 -5.66 -2.71 0.50
N GLY A 8 -6.70 -2.96 -0.28
CA GLY A 8 -8.05 -2.52 0.04
C GLY A 8 -9.10 -3.28 -0.75
N ARG A 9 -10.32 -2.76 -0.72
CA ARG A 9 -11.43 -3.22 -1.56
C ARG A 9 -12.01 -2.07 -2.34
N SER A 10 -12.28 -2.28 -3.62
CA SER A 10 -13.09 -1.34 -4.39
C SER A 10 -14.54 -1.31 -3.91
N LYS A 11 -15.31 -0.31 -4.34
CA LYS A 11 -16.76 -0.23 -4.12
C LYS A 11 -17.53 -1.49 -4.55
N THR A 12 -16.99 -2.26 -5.49
CA THR A 12 -17.56 -3.53 -5.97
C THR A 12 -17.18 -4.75 -5.11
N GLY A 13 -16.45 -4.54 -4.01
CA GLY A 13 -15.99 -5.60 -3.10
C GLY A 13 -14.74 -6.35 -3.59
N LYS A 14 -14.23 -6.04 -4.78
CA LYS A 14 -13.03 -6.69 -5.33
C LYS A 14 -11.78 -6.27 -4.53
N PRO A 15 -10.88 -7.22 -4.19
CA PRO A 15 -9.61 -6.88 -3.58
C PRO A 15 -8.76 -6.08 -4.56
N VAL A 16 -8.24 -4.94 -4.10
CA VAL A 16 -7.35 -4.07 -4.89
C VAL A 16 -6.05 -3.91 -4.14
N ARG A 17 -4.95 -4.06 -4.88
CA ARG A 17 -3.60 -3.79 -4.43
C ARG A 17 -2.97 -2.81 -5.40
N GLN A 18 -2.59 -1.65 -4.91
CA GLN A 18 -2.02 -0.59 -5.72
C GLN A 18 -0.80 0.01 -5.04
N LYS A 19 0.19 0.39 -5.84
CA LYS A 19 1.35 1.14 -5.37
C LYS A 19 1.09 2.62 -5.63
N VAL A 20 1.36 3.46 -4.64
CA VAL A 20 1.20 4.90 -4.72
C VAL A 20 2.46 5.55 -4.21
N ASP A 21 3.06 6.40 -5.04
CA ASP A 21 4.17 7.24 -4.65
C ASP A 21 3.62 8.47 -3.94
N ALA A 22 4.03 8.67 -2.69
CA ALA A 22 3.61 9.80 -1.87
C ALA A 22 4.76 10.28 -0.98
N ALA A 23 4.68 11.51 -0.48
CA ALA A 23 5.67 11.99 0.48
C ALA A 23 5.45 11.38 1.88
N SER A 24 4.25 10.89 2.17
CA SER A 24 3.88 10.31 3.46
C SER A 24 2.73 9.30 3.36
N GLN A 25 2.61 8.42 4.36
CA GLN A 25 1.53 7.43 4.44
C GLN A 25 0.15 8.09 4.46
N ALA A 26 0.01 9.25 5.11
CA ALA A 26 -1.25 10.00 5.16
C ALA A 26 -1.70 10.45 3.77
N GLU A 27 -0.77 10.97 2.98
CA GLU A 27 -1.01 11.40 1.60
C GLU A 27 -1.37 10.21 0.70
N ALA A 28 -0.67 9.08 0.81
CA ALA A 28 -1.02 7.86 0.09
C ALA A 28 -2.43 7.33 0.45
N ARG A 29 -2.85 7.46 1.73
CA ARG A 29 -4.23 7.12 2.12
C ARG A 29 -5.25 8.05 1.49
N THR A 30 -4.98 9.35 1.44
CA THR A 30 -5.88 10.32 0.80
C THR A 30 -6.05 9.99 -0.68
N LEU A 31 -4.96 9.79 -1.41
CA LEU A 31 -4.96 9.47 -2.84
C LEU A 31 -5.77 8.19 -3.16
N ILE A 32 -5.63 7.15 -2.35
CA ILE A 32 -6.38 5.90 -2.54
C ILE A 32 -7.86 6.05 -2.15
N LYS A 33 -8.16 6.84 -1.12
CA LYS A 33 -9.54 7.12 -0.70
C LYS A 33 -10.28 7.91 -1.77
N GLU A 34 -9.63 8.87 -2.43
CA GLU A 34 -10.17 9.63 -3.56
C GLU A 34 -10.50 8.74 -4.77
N GLN A 35 -9.74 7.66 -4.98
CA GLN A 35 -10.03 6.63 -5.98
C GLN A 35 -11.23 5.73 -5.62
N GLY A 36 -11.86 5.96 -4.46
CA GLY A 36 -13.01 5.18 -4.01
C GLY A 36 -12.65 3.76 -3.57
N VAL A 37 -11.39 3.52 -3.20
CA VAL A 37 -10.95 2.25 -2.64
C VAL A 37 -10.99 2.35 -1.12
N HIS A 38 -11.62 1.36 -0.48
CA HIS A 38 -11.62 1.20 0.96
C HIS A 38 -10.29 0.57 1.40
N ILE A 39 -9.47 1.35 2.08
CA ILE A 39 -8.13 0.93 2.52
C ILE A 39 -8.27 -0.03 3.70
N GLN A 40 -7.74 -1.24 3.54
CA GLN A 40 -7.63 -2.21 4.64
C GLN A 40 -6.25 -2.13 5.30
N ASP A 41 -5.20 -2.03 4.49
CA ASP A 41 -3.81 -1.98 4.95
C ASP A 41 -2.98 -1.10 4.02
N ILE A 42 -2.05 -0.34 4.59
CA ILE A 42 -1.12 0.51 3.84
C ILE A 42 0.28 0.37 4.42
N LYS A 43 1.22 -0.07 3.58
CA LYS A 43 2.60 -0.32 3.97
C LYS A 43 3.55 0.44 3.07
N GLU A 44 4.57 1.04 3.65
CA GLU A 44 5.66 1.59 2.84
C GLU A 44 6.39 0.45 2.16
N SER A 45 6.53 0.54 0.84
CA SER A 45 7.35 -0.33 0.01
C SER A 45 8.82 0.02 0.22
N LYS A 46 9.33 -0.11 1.45
CA LYS A 46 10.76 -0.20 1.65
C LYS A 46 11.21 -1.49 0.96
N GLY A 47 12.12 -1.36 -0.01
CA GLY A 47 12.71 -2.49 -0.70
C GLY A 47 13.07 -3.56 0.32
N MET A 48 12.64 -4.79 0.05
CA MET A 48 12.88 -5.98 0.83
C MET A 48 14.15 -5.90 1.70
N SER A 49 14.01 -5.64 3.00
CA SER A 49 14.74 -6.46 3.97
C SER A 49 13.99 -7.78 4.07
N PHE A 50 14.04 -8.58 3.00
CA PHE A 50 14.00 -10.03 3.19
C PHE A 50 15.34 -10.33 3.84
N SER A 51 15.39 -10.27 5.17
CA SER A 51 16.37 -11.05 5.89
C SER A 51 16.05 -12.49 5.54
N LEU A 52 16.73 -13.00 4.53
CA LEU A 52 16.89 -14.41 4.18
C LEU A 52 17.65 -15.15 5.30
N ALA A 53 17.47 -14.73 6.56
CA ALA A 53 18.16 -15.21 7.75
C ALA A 53 17.48 -16.44 8.36
N ASP A 54 16.42 -16.95 7.75
CA ASP A 54 15.69 -18.16 8.18
C ASP A 54 15.83 -19.32 7.17
N ILE A 55 16.88 -19.28 6.33
CA ILE A 55 17.33 -20.47 5.59
C ILE A 55 18.66 -20.92 6.19
N GLN A 56 18.60 -21.64 7.32
CA GLN A 56 19.65 -22.58 7.70
C GLN A 56 19.12 -23.70 8.60
#